data_AF-A0A9R1WG66-F1
#
_entry.id   AF-A0A9R1WG66-F1
#
_cell.length_a   1.000
_cell.length_b   1.000
_cell.length_c   1.000
_cell.angle_alpha   90.00
_cell.angle_beta   90.00
_cell.angle_gamma   90.00
#
_symmetry.space_group_name_H-M   'P 1'
#
loop_
_entity.id
_entity.type
_entity.pdbx_description
1 polymer ?
#
loop_
_entity_poly.entity_id
_entity_poly.type
_entity_poly.pdbx_seq_one_letter_code
_entity_poly.pdbx_strand_id
1 'polypeptide(L)'
;MKGLNVTMRATCNKGLFYGVKIGNGDPLISHLFYADDAIFVGEWSQNNLKNLARILRCFHITSGLKVNFHKSKVFGIGISQNITRGWANLLGCVARTLPFNYLGVSVGANMNHIKNWQPIVDMFNSKLSTWKAKTLSFGGRLTLINSVLGNIPTYYLSLFKAPCEVTNSIEKLRRQLLWGHKLDNTSLWSQVITSIHNLSDKPADHLSKKIIVGVWNNIAGAKLDIEKKGVQFNIIIQKSVSSGTDTLFWQDEWIHGGKLKDRFPGLYSIERKKDVKWMKDFNLAGAGLSLELAQLIAVVALFITGVASDSWKFGLDSSGIFTTRAMCAKMVGNNMSFSL
;
A
#
# COMPACT_ATOMS: atom_id res chain seq x y z
N MET A 1 32.30 18.18 11.40
CA MET A 1 31.16 18.44 10.49
C MET A 1 30.30 19.65 10.86
N LYS A 2 29.92 19.87 12.12
CA LYS A 2 29.12 21.07 12.51
C LYS A 2 29.77 22.40 12.07
N GLY A 3 31.08 22.56 12.26
CA GLY A 3 31.79 23.76 11.80
C GLY A 3 31.66 24.00 10.29
N LEU A 4 31.83 22.95 9.47
CA LEU A 4 31.68 23.05 8.01
C LEU A 4 30.26 23.41 7.59
N ASN A 5 29.24 22.92 8.30
CA ASN A 5 27.83 23.29 8.07
C ASN A 5 27.61 24.79 8.29
N VAL A 6 28.12 25.32 9.40
CA VAL A 6 28.07 26.77 9.71
C VAL A 6 28.81 27.58 8.64
N THR A 7 30.01 27.16 8.25
CA THR A 7 30.78 27.82 7.19
C THR A 7 30.01 27.84 5.87
N MET A 8 29.46 26.71 5.43
CA MET A 8 28.69 26.62 4.19
C MET A 8 27.47 27.55 4.20
N ARG A 9 26.70 27.57 5.29
CA ARG A 9 25.56 28.49 5.44
C ARG A 9 25.99 29.94 5.38
N ALA A 10 27.07 30.31 6.08
CA ALA A 10 27.62 31.66 6.05
C ALA A 10 28.08 32.07 4.65
N THR A 11 28.71 31.16 3.90
CA THR A 11 29.15 31.43 2.52
C THR A 11 27.98 31.59 1.54
N CYS A 12 26.89 30.84 1.73
CA CYS A 12 25.66 31.04 0.96
C CYS A 12 25.03 32.40 1.25
N ASN A 13 24.93 32.79 2.52
CA ASN A 13 24.37 34.09 2.92
C ASN A 13 25.19 35.28 2.40
N LYS A 14 26.52 35.09 2.25
CA LYS A 14 27.42 36.10 1.67
C LYS A 14 27.47 36.09 0.14
N GLY A 15 26.71 35.24 -0.53
CA GLY A 15 26.74 35.11 -2.00
C GLY A 15 28.05 34.54 -2.55
N LEU A 16 28.86 33.88 -1.71
CA LEU A 16 30.12 33.26 -2.13
C LEU A 16 29.92 31.85 -2.69
N PHE A 17 28.82 31.19 -2.30
CA PHE A 17 28.43 29.89 -2.82
C PHE A 17 26.93 29.85 -3.12
N TYR A 18 26.57 29.56 -4.37
CA TYR A 18 25.18 29.49 -4.82
C TYR A 18 24.70 28.04 -4.78
N GLY A 19 23.81 27.75 -3.82
CA GLY A 19 23.11 26.46 -3.72
C GLY A 19 21.99 26.34 -4.75
N VAL A 20 21.28 25.21 -4.73
CA VAL A 20 20.11 24.99 -5.58
C VAL A 20 18.84 25.26 -4.78
N LYS A 21 17.96 26.10 -5.32
CA LYS A 21 16.59 26.27 -4.81
C LYS A 21 15.71 25.19 -5.42
N ILE A 22 15.00 24.45 -4.59
CA ILE A 22 13.89 23.60 -5.03
C ILE A 22 12.64 24.50 -4.99
N GLY A 23 11.64 24.31 -5.86
CA GLY A 23 10.33 24.96 -5.76
C GLY A 23 10.27 26.50 -5.81
N ASN A 24 9.06 27.05 -5.69
CA ASN A 24 8.81 28.50 -5.74
C ASN A 24 8.91 29.20 -4.36
N GLY A 25 9.17 28.47 -3.27
CA GLY A 25 9.23 29.03 -1.90
C GLY A 25 10.07 28.22 -0.90
N ASP A 26 11.00 27.41 -1.40
CA ASP A 26 11.52 26.21 -0.72
C ASP A 26 13.00 26.41 -0.28
N PRO A 27 13.53 25.54 0.61
CA PRO A 27 14.84 25.72 1.23
C PRO A 27 16.00 25.66 0.21
N LEU A 28 16.99 26.53 0.38
CA LEU A 28 18.24 26.49 -0.37
C LEU A 28 19.06 25.26 0.04
N ILE A 29 19.25 24.33 -0.90
CA ILE A 29 20.10 23.16 -0.69
C ILE A 29 21.50 23.47 -1.19
N SER A 30 22.46 23.53 -0.25
CA SER A 30 23.89 23.69 -0.58
C SER A 30 24.73 22.48 -0.18
N HIS A 31 24.32 21.73 0.84
CA HIS A 31 25.07 20.58 1.33
C HIS A 31 24.20 19.61 2.14
N LEU A 32 24.59 18.35 2.16
CA LEU A 32 24.02 17.26 2.97
C LEU A 32 25.17 16.50 3.62
N PHE A 33 25.12 16.32 4.94
CA PHE A 33 26.15 15.61 5.69
C PHE A 33 25.54 14.47 6.49
N TYR A 34 26.19 13.31 6.47
CA TYR A 34 25.88 12.17 7.32
C TYR A 34 27.18 11.49 7.73
N ALA A 35 27.50 11.51 9.02
CA ALA A 35 28.81 11.06 9.53
C ALA A 35 29.98 11.68 8.74
N ASP A 36 30.75 10.87 8.01
CA ASP A 36 31.87 11.23 7.15
C ASP A 36 31.48 11.47 5.68
N ASP A 37 30.27 11.05 5.27
CA ASP A 37 29.75 11.27 3.93
C ASP A 37 29.19 12.69 3.76
N ALA A 38 29.64 13.36 2.70
CA ALA A 38 29.26 14.74 2.39
C ALA A 38 28.91 14.91 0.90
N ILE A 39 27.75 15.52 0.65
CA ILE A 39 27.33 15.98 -0.66
C ILE A 39 27.26 17.51 -0.66
N PHE A 40 27.80 18.13 -1.69
CA PHE A 40 27.65 19.55 -1.97
C PHE A 40 26.82 19.73 -3.23
N VAL A 41 25.86 20.65 -3.20
CA VAL A 41 24.93 20.91 -4.29
C VAL A 41 24.96 22.40 -4.58
N GLY A 42 25.12 22.78 -5.84
CA GLY A 42 25.17 24.20 -6.20
C GLY A 42 25.11 24.41 -7.70
N GLU A 43 25.00 25.67 -8.09
CA GLU A 43 25.01 26.07 -9.49
C GLU A 43 26.32 25.68 -10.18
N TRP A 44 26.22 25.29 -11.45
CA TRP A 44 27.35 24.91 -12.29
C TRP A 44 28.17 26.14 -12.71
N SER A 45 28.94 26.70 -11.77
CA SER A 45 29.78 27.89 -11.97
C SER A 45 31.21 27.71 -11.45
N GLN A 46 32.19 28.18 -12.23
CA GLN A 46 33.61 27.98 -11.93
C GLN A 46 33.98 28.68 -10.61
N ASN A 47 33.33 29.81 -10.32
CA ASN A 47 33.48 30.52 -9.06
C ASN A 47 32.95 29.68 -7.89
N ASN A 48 31.80 29.03 -8.07
CA ASN A 48 31.19 28.18 -7.06
C ASN A 48 32.11 27.00 -6.69
N LEU A 49 32.71 26.35 -7.71
CA LEU A 49 33.64 25.24 -7.52
C LEU A 49 34.94 25.68 -6.83
N LYS A 50 35.54 26.79 -7.29
CA LYS A 50 36.76 27.35 -6.68
C LYS A 50 36.51 27.74 -5.22
N ASN A 51 35.36 28.34 -4.92
CA ASN A 51 34.99 28.72 -3.57
C ASN A 51 34.76 27.48 -2.69
N LEU A 52 34.12 26.43 -3.21
CA LEU A 52 34.02 25.16 -2.49
C LEU A 52 35.39 24.57 -2.16
N ALA A 53 36.31 24.53 -3.13
CA ALA A 53 37.67 24.04 -2.90
C ALA A 53 38.41 24.86 -1.82
N ARG A 54 38.25 26.19 -1.82
CA ARG A 54 38.79 27.09 -0.80
C ARG A 54 38.17 26.81 0.58
N ILE A 55 36.86 26.65 0.67
CA ILE A 55 36.15 26.33 1.91
C ILE A 55 36.67 25.01 2.49
N LEU A 56 36.78 23.98 1.66
CA LEU A 56 37.30 22.66 2.07
C LEU A 56 38.76 22.73 2.52
N ARG A 57 39.59 23.55 1.87
CA ARG A 57 40.98 23.79 2.28
C ARG A 57 41.05 24.52 3.63
N CYS A 58 40.25 25.58 3.82
CA CYS A 58 40.18 26.28 5.11
C CYS A 58 39.70 25.34 6.21
N PHE A 59 38.69 24.51 5.93
CA PHE A 59 38.22 23.51 6.88
C PHE A 59 39.30 22.48 7.22
N HIS A 60 40.10 22.04 6.24
CA HIS A 60 41.22 21.15 6.48
C HIS A 60 42.27 21.79 7.40
N ILE A 61 42.62 23.04 7.17
CA ILE A 61 43.60 23.77 7.99
C ILE A 61 43.08 23.95 9.43
N THR A 62 41.79 24.27 9.61
CA THR A 62 41.24 24.54 10.94
C THR A 62 40.90 23.28 11.73
N SER A 63 40.45 22.21 11.08
CA SER A 63 40.02 20.98 11.75
C SER A 63 41.04 19.85 11.74
N GLY A 64 42.07 19.94 10.89
CA GLY A 64 43.00 18.83 10.59
C GLY A 64 42.40 17.74 9.70
N LEU A 65 41.09 17.75 9.41
CA LEU A 65 40.44 16.71 8.61
C LEU A 65 40.67 16.94 7.12
N LYS A 66 41.22 15.94 6.43
CA LYS A 66 41.54 16.03 4.99
C LYS A 66 40.45 15.37 4.15
N VAL A 67 39.97 16.08 3.13
CA VAL A 67 39.05 15.51 2.13
C VAL A 67 39.78 14.46 1.30
N ASN A 68 39.18 13.28 1.16
CA ASN A 68 39.71 12.22 0.31
C ASN A 68 39.23 12.40 -1.13
N PHE A 69 39.96 13.21 -1.90
CA PHE A 69 39.60 13.53 -3.29
C PHE A 69 39.59 12.29 -4.22
N HIS A 70 40.32 11.22 -3.90
CA HIS A 70 40.25 9.96 -4.67
C HIS A 70 38.90 9.23 -4.50
N LYS A 71 38.23 9.39 -3.35
CA LYS A 71 36.89 8.86 -3.11
C LYS A 71 35.79 9.84 -3.54
N SER A 72 36.11 11.13 -3.59
CA SER A 72 35.18 12.19 -4.02
C SER A 72 34.89 12.13 -5.52
N LYS A 73 33.64 12.45 -5.86
CA LYS A 73 33.12 12.39 -7.23
C LYS A 73 32.41 13.68 -7.59
N VAL A 74 32.50 14.08 -8.85
CA VAL A 74 31.80 15.25 -9.41
C VAL A 74 30.74 14.78 -10.39
N PHE A 75 29.53 15.33 -10.27
CA PHE A 75 28.38 15.02 -11.12
C PHE A 75 27.87 16.30 -11.77
N GLY A 76 27.73 16.31 -13.09
CA GLY A 76 27.06 17.38 -13.83
C GLY A 76 25.65 16.97 -14.21
N ILE A 77 24.65 17.79 -13.82
CA ILE A 77 23.23 17.56 -14.16
C ILE A 77 22.93 18.40 -15.42
N GLY A 78 22.58 17.73 -16.52
CA GLY A 78 22.34 18.42 -17.81
C GLY A 78 23.62 18.94 -18.49
N ILE A 79 24.81 18.49 -18.03
CA ILE A 79 26.11 18.91 -18.56
C ILE A 79 26.79 17.73 -19.27
N SER A 80 27.51 18.00 -20.35
CA SER A 80 28.25 16.97 -21.08
C SER A 80 29.42 16.44 -20.26
N GLN A 81 29.71 15.14 -20.39
CA GLN A 81 30.76 14.49 -19.59
C GLN A 81 32.14 15.10 -19.78
N ASN A 82 32.46 15.65 -20.97
CA ASN A 82 33.75 16.29 -21.23
C ASN A 82 33.96 17.51 -20.33
N ILE A 83 32.93 18.32 -20.15
CA ILE A 83 32.97 19.50 -19.26
C ILE A 83 33.09 19.04 -17.80
N THR A 84 32.31 18.04 -17.39
CA THR A 84 32.38 17.47 -16.04
C THR A 84 33.77 16.91 -15.73
N ARG A 85 34.44 16.25 -16.68
CA ARG A 85 35.83 15.76 -16.53
C ARG A 85 36.82 16.91 -16.32
N GLY A 86 36.72 18.00 -17.08
CA GLY A 86 37.59 19.16 -16.88
C GLY A 86 37.51 19.73 -15.46
N TRP A 87 36.32 19.73 -14.88
CA TRP A 87 36.08 20.22 -13.51
C TRP A 87 36.53 19.23 -12.44
N ALA A 88 36.32 17.94 -12.69
CA ALA A 88 36.83 16.89 -11.82
C ALA A 88 38.37 16.93 -11.75
N ASN A 89 39.04 17.13 -12.89
CA ASN A 89 40.49 17.30 -12.96
C ASN A 89 40.97 18.53 -12.18
N LEU A 90 40.25 19.65 -12.24
CA LEU A 90 40.57 20.86 -11.47
C LEU A 90 40.53 20.61 -9.95
N LEU A 91 39.58 19.79 -9.49
CA LEU A 91 39.45 19.42 -8.07
C LEU A 91 40.37 18.25 -7.65
N GLY A 92 40.93 17.51 -8.61
CA GLY A 92 41.61 16.24 -8.34
C GLY A 92 40.65 15.08 -8.01
N CYS A 93 39.40 15.16 -8.49
CA CYS A 93 38.33 14.17 -8.28
C CYS A 93 38.06 13.34 -9.55
N VAL A 94 37.19 12.33 -9.42
CA VAL A 94 36.67 11.55 -10.55
C VAL A 94 35.32 12.08 -11.02
N ALA A 95 35.16 12.33 -12.33
CA ALA A 95 33.87 12.64 -12.93
C ALA A 95 32.99 11.37 -13.02
N ARG A 96 31.72 11.46 -12.63
CA ARG A 96 30.73 10.39 -12.78
C ARG A 96 29.40 10.93 -13.27
N THR A 97 28.57 10.01 -13.76
CA THR A 97 27.19 10.27 -14.16
C THR A 97 26.21 9.74 -13.12
N LEU A 98 25.02 10.33 -13.07
CA LEU A 98 23.88 9.76 -12.36
C LEU A 98 23.46 8.44 -13.02
N PRO A 99 22.88 7.49 -12.24
CA PRO A 99 22.65 7.53 -10.80
C PRO A 99 23.88 7.15 -9.96
N PHE A 100 23.89 7.50 -8.67
CA PHE A 100 24.90 7.05 -7.70
C PHE A 100 24.27 6.63 -6.37
N ASN A 101 24.96 5.80 -5.59
CA ASN A 101 24.47 5.37 -4.29
C ASN A 101 24.94 6.32 -3.18
N TYR A 102 24.02 6.74 -2.32
CA TYR A 102 24.27 7.53 -1.11
C TYR A 102 23.42 6.97 0.03
N LEU A 103 24.05 6.64 1.15
CA LEU A 103 23.40 6.02 2.32
C LEU A 103 22.56 4.78 1.97
N GLY A 104 23.01 4.01 0.99
CA GLY A 104 22.31 2.81 0.55
C GLY A 104 21.14 3.06 -0.41
N VAL A 105 20.88 4.30 -0.86
CA VAL A 105 19.83 4.62 -1.85
C VAL A 105 20.44 5.18 -3.14
N SER A 106 19.90 4.79 -4.30
CA SER A 106 20.33 5.31 -5.60
C SER A 106 19.73 6.68 -5.91
N VAL A 107 20.54 7.73 -5.75
CA VAL A 107 20.19 9.12 -6.06
C VAL A 107 20.24 9.34 -7.57
N GLY A 108 19.19 9.97 -8.11
CA GLY A 108 19.04 10.24 -9.54
C GLY A 108 18.53 9.06 -10.37
N ALA A 109 18.27 7.91 -9.73
CA ALA A 109 17.61 6.79 -10.38
C ALA A 109 16.09 7.00 -10.39
N ASN A 110 15.42 6.60 -11.47
CA ASN A 110 13.97 6.62 -11.51
C ASN A 110 13.41 5.40 -10.74
N MET A 111 13.01 5.62 -9.49
CA MET A 111 12.48 4.58 -8.60
C MET A 111 11.10 4.07 -9.00
N ASN A 112 10.50 4.52 -10.10
CA ASN A 112 9.33 3.86 -10.68
C ASN A 112 9.71 2.59 -11.47
N HIS A 113 10.98 2.40 -11.84
CA HIS A 113 11.41 1.18 -12.51
C HIS A 113 11.79 0.09 -11.52
N ILE A 114 11.27 -1.11 -11.77
CA ILE A 114 11.48 -2.32 -10.97
C ILE A 114 12.98 -2.63 -10.77
N LYS A 115 13.79 -2.46 -11.83
CA LYS A 115 15.24 -2.72 -11.79
C LYS A 115 15.98 -1.97 -10.66
N ASN A 116 15.50 -0.79 -10.28
CA ASN A 116 16.15 0.03 -9.25
C ASN A 116 15.82 -0.42 -7.82
N TRP A 117 14.84 -1.33 -7.66
CA TRP A 117 14.50 -1.96 -6.39
C TRP A 117 15.22 -3.29 -6.15
N GLN A 118 15.98 -3.77 -7.15
CA GLN A 118 16.74 -5.02 -7.04
C GLN A 118 17.65 -5.09 -5.80
N PRO A 119 18.34 -4.01 -5.37
CA PRO A 119 19.16 -4.06 -4.15
C PRO A 119 18.38 -4.44 -2.89
N ILE A 120 17.10 -4.03 -2.79
CA ILE A 120 16.24 -4.43 -1.67
C ILE A 120 15.90 -5.91 -1.78
N VAL A 121 15.50 -6.37 -2.97
CA VAL A 121 15.19 -7.78 -3.22
C VAL A 121 16.40 -8.67 -2.90
N ASP A 122 17.60 -8.26 -3.28
CA ASP A 122 18.84 -8.98 -2.99
C ASP A 122 19.14 -9.03 -1.50
N MET A 123 18.84 -7.95 -0.76
CA MET A 123 18.98 -7.90 0.69
C MET A 123 18.02 -8.88 1.38
N PHE A 124 16.78 -8.98 0.91
CA PHE A 124 15.84 -9.99 1.36
C PHE A 124 16.40 -11.40 1.08
N ASN A 125 16.84 -11.67 -0.14
CA ASN A 125 17.40 -12.98 -0.52
C ASN A 125 18.63 -13.36 0.31
N SER A 126 19.51 -12.40 0.60
CA SER A 126 20.68 -12.60 1.45
C SER A 126 20.32 -12.97 2.90
N LYS A 127 19.28 -12.33 3.47
CA LYS A 127 18.77 -12.71 4.80
C LYS A 127 18.11 -14.08 4.77
N LEU A 128 17.32 -14.37 3.73
CA LEU A 128 16.64 -15.64 3.55
C LEU A 128 17.60 -16.81 3.36
N SER A 129 18.70 -16.62 2.63
CA SER A 129 19.73 -17.66 2.45
C SER A 129 20.48 -17.96 3.75
N THR A 130 20.65 -16.95 4.60
CA THR A 130 21.28 -17.10 5.92
C THR A 130 20.37 -17.89 6.88
N TRP A 131 19.06 -17.68 6.81
CA TRP A 131 18.11 -18.36 7.68
C TRP A 131 17.72 -19.71 7.12
N LYS A 132 18.19 -20.78 7.77
CA LYS A 132 17.71 -22.14 7.50
C LYS A 132 16.23 -22.24 7.92
N ALA A 133 15.31 -21.89 7.03
CA ALA A 133 13.88 -21.92 7.31
C ALA A 133 13.44 -23.29 7.87
N LYS A 134 14.09 -24.39 7.44
CA LYS A 134 13.83 -25.76 7.91
C LYS A 134 14.04 -25.97 9.42
N THR A 135 14.91 -25.19 10.08
CA THR A 135 15.22 -25.36 11.51
C THR A 135 14.43 -24.40 12.41
N LEU A 136 13.64 -23.50 11.83
CA LEU A 136 12.88 -22.48 12.56
C LEU A 136 11.42 -22.89 12.73
N SER A 137 10.90 -22.72 13.93
CA SER A 137 9.47 -22.85 14.22
C SER A 137 8.65 -21.80 13.46
N PHE A 138 7.34 -22.05 13.29
CA PHE A 138 6.45 -21.07 12.66
C PHE A 138 6.50 -19.71 13.38
N GLY A 139 6.45 -19.73 14.71
CA GLY A 139 6.59 -18.52 15.55
C GLY A 139 7.94 -17.82 15.32
N GLY A 140 9.05 -18.55 15.28
CA GLY A 140 10.37 -17.97 15.01
C GLY A 140 10.46 -17.30 13.63
N ARG A 141 9.86 -17.92 12.60
CA ARG A 141 9.79 -17.33 11.25
C ARG A 141 8.95 -16.06 11.23
N LEU A 142 7.79 -16.05 11.89
CA LEU A 142 6.93 -14.88 11.99
C LEU A 142 7.63 -13.72 12.72
N THR A 143 8.33 -14.02 13.82
CA THR A 143 9.14 -13.03 14.55
C THR A 143 10.20 -12.43 13.64
N LEU A 144 10.97 -13.22 12.88
CA LEU A 144 11.99 -12.73 11.95
C LEU A 144 11.40 -11.89 10.82
N ILE A 145 10.22 -12.28 10.29
CA ILE A 145 9.53 -11.49 9.28
C ILE A 145 9.19 -10.11 9.83
N ASN A 146 8.64 -10.03 11.03
CA ASN A 146 8.21 -8.77 11.61
C ASN A 146 9.38 -7.90 12.10
N SER A 147 10.39 -8.50 12.73
CA SER A 147 11.50 -7.75 13.33
C SER A 147 12.61 -7.37 12.34
N VAL A 148 12.81 -8.18 11.28
CA VAL A 148 13.90 -7.96 10.32
C VAL A 148 13.36 -7.62 8.95
N LEU A 149 12.61 -8.52 8.30
CA LEU A 149 12.18 -8.31 6.91
C LEU A 149 11.24 -7.12 6.75
N GLY A 150 10.38 -6.87 7.74
CA GLY A 150 9.48 -5.71 7.75
C GLY A 150 10.22 -4.38 7.77
N ASN A 151 11.42 -4.32 8.35
CA ASN A 151 12.19 -3.09 8.52
C ASN A 151 13.13 -2.79 7.34
N ILE A 152 13.54 -3.81 6.57
CA ILE A 152 14.45 -3.64 5.43
C ILE A 152 13.92 -2.65 4.37
N PRO A 153 12.67 -2.78 3.87
CA PRO A 153 12.20 -1.90 2.81
C PRO A 153 11.73 -0.54 3.35
N THR A 154 11.55 -0.38 4.66
CA THR A 154 10.96 0.83 5.26
C THR A 154 11.68 2.10 4.85
N TYR A 155 13.01 2.07 4.80
CA TYR A 155 13.80 3.24 4.37
C TYR A 155 13.54 3.65 2.92
N TYR A 156 13.38 2.67 2.02
CA TYR A 156 13.06 2.94 0.62
C TYR A 156 11.60 3.37 0.45
N LEU A 157 10.67 2.71 1.15
CA LEU A 157 9.24 2.97 1.10
C LEU A 157 8.88 4.34 1.70
N SER A 158 9.68 4.86 2.64
CA SER A 158 9.49 6.23 3.16
C SER A 158 9.89 7.31 2.15
N LEU A 159 10.72 6.97 1.16
CA LEU A 159 11.23 7.93 0.16
C LEU A 159 10.50 7.81 -1.18
N PHE A 160 10.09 6.60 -1.57
CA PHE A 160 9.57 6.31 -2.89
C PHE A 160 8.33 5.42 -2.84
N LYS A 161 7.40 5.68 -3.76
CA LYS A 161 6.27 4.78 -4.01
C LYS A 161 6.75 3.56 -4.77
N ALA A 162 6.67 2.38 -4.15
CA ALA A 162 7.06 1.13 -4.80
C ALA A 162 6.08 0.72 -5.92
N PRO A 163 6.59 0.25 -7.07
CA PRO A 163 5.76 -0.42 -8.08
C PRO A 163 5.07 -1.67 -7.52
N CYS A 164 3.86 -1.96 -7.98
CA CYS A 164 3.09 -3.11 -7.52
C CYS A 164 3.82 -4.46 -7.70
N GLU A 165 4.65 -4.58 -8.73
CA GLU A 165 5.45 -5.80 -8.95
C GLU A 165 6.52 -5.99 -7.87
N VAL A 166 7.14 -4.90 -7.40
CA VAL A 166 8.15 -4.94 -6.34
C VAL A 166 7.51 -5.34 -5.02
N THR A 167 6.37 -4.74 -4.67
CA THR A 167 5.64 -5.10 -3.44
C THR A 167 5.19 -6.55 -3.48
N ASN A 168 4.67 -7.04 -4.62
CA ASN A 168 4.29 -8.43 -4.81
C ASN A 168 5.49 -9.39 -4.68
N SER A 169 6.67 -8.99 -5.19
CA SER A 169 7.90 -9.77 -5.08
C SER A 169 8.38 -9.88 -3.62
N ILE A 170 8.40 -8.76 -2.89
CA ILE A 170 8.75 -8.73 -1.46
C ILE A 170 7.77 -9.58 -0.65
N GLU A 171 6.47 -9.46 -0.89
CA GLU A 171 5.45 -10.28 -0.23
C GLU A 171 5.60 -11.77 -0.55
N LYS A 172 5.96 -12.12 -1.79
CA LYS A 172 6.28 -13.50 -2.16
C LYS A 172 7.43 -14.04 -1.34
N LEU A 173 8.51 -13.28 -1.16
CA LEU A 173 9.66 -13.66 -0.34
C LEU A 173 9.30 -13.84 1.14
N ARG A 174 8.47 -12.95 1.69
CA ARG A 174 7.94 -13.07 3.08
C ARG A 174 7.10 -14.34 3.25
N ARG A 175 6.21 -14.63 2.30
CA ARG A 175 5.39 -15.86 2.31
C ARG A 175 6.26 -17.12 2.21
N GLN A 176 7.26 -17.13 1.33
CA GLN A 176 8.19 -18.24 1.19
C GLN A 176 8.95 -18.53 2.49
N LEU A 177 9.33 -17.50 3.26
CA LEU A 177 9.93 -17.71 4.57
C LEU A 177 8.95 -18.26 5.59
N LEU A 178 7.75 -17.68 5.68
CA LEU A 178 6.74 -18.03 6.69
C LEU A 178 6.35 -19.51 6.56
N TRP A 179 5.93 -19.90 5.37
CA TRP A 179 5.51 -21.27 5.06
C TRP A 179 6.72 -22.19 4.88
N GLY A 180 7.87 -21.64 4.50
CA GLY A 180 9.05 -22.42 4.12
C GLY A 180 8.81 -23.19 2.83
N HIS A 181 9.70 -24.15 2.52
CA HIS A 181 9.47 -25.14 1.46
C HIS A 181 8.34 -26.16 1.79
N LYS A 182 7.48 -25.92 2.79
CA LYS A 182 6.41 -26.85 3.21
C LYS A 182 5.15 -26.78 2.32
N LEU A 183 5.25 -26.23 1.11
CA LEU A 183 4.18 -26.23 0.11
C LEU A 183 4.58 -27.01 -1.15
N ASP A 184 5.54 -27.93 -1.02
CA ASP A 184 5.66 -29.04 -1.97
C ASP A 184 4.45 -29.98 -1.76
N ASN A 185 3.89 -30.57 -2.82
CA ASN A 185 2.70 -31.43 -2.75
C ASN A 185 2.80 -32.59 -1.75
N THR A 186 4.02 -32.94 -1.33
CA THR A 186 4.33 -34.05 -0.40
C THR A 186 4.37 -33.62 1.07
N SER A 187 4.30 -32.34 1.37
CA SER A 187 4.29 -31.83 2.73
C SER A 187 2.95 -32.14 3.41
N LEU A 188 2.99 -32.64 4.65
CA LEU A 188 1.80 -32.88 5.48
C LEU A 188 0.88 -31.66 5.57
N TRP A 189 1.44 -30.46 5.70
CA TRP A 189 0.64 -29.23 5.72
C TRP A 189 0.05 -28.88 4.36
N SER A 190 0.73 -29.23 3.26
CA SER A 190 0.17 -29.10 1.91
C SER A 190 -1.03 -30.04 1.76
N GLN A 191 -0.88 -31.31 2.16
CA GLN A 191 -1.97 -32.30 2.14
C GLN A 191 -3.16 -31.87 3.00
N VAL A 192 -2.91 -31.38 4.21
CA VAL A 192 -3.96 -30.87 5.12
C VAL A 192 -4.70 -29.67 4.51
N ILE A 193 -3.99 -28.70 3.93
CA ILE A 193 -4.63 -27.54 3.30
C ILE A 193 -5.39 -27.97 2.02
N THR A 194 -4.79 -28.85 1.21
CA THR A 194 -5.43 -29.42 0.02
C THR A 194 -6.70 -30.19 0.39
N SER A 195 -6.69 -30.96 1.47
CA SER A 195 -7.85 -31.75 1.92
C SER A 195 -8.94 -30.87 2.54
N ILE A 196 -8.58 -29.84 3.30
CA ILE A 196 -9.55 -28.89 3.88
C ILE A 196 -10.24 -28.08 2.78
N HIS A 197 -9.49 -27.68 1.74
CA HIS A 197 -9.98 -26.76 0.71
C HIS A 197 -10.32 -27.43 -0.64
N ASN A 198 -10.21 -28.77 -0.75
CA ASN A 198 -10.40 -29.55 -1.98
C ASN A 198 -9.68 -28.94 -3.21
N LEU A 199 -8.40 -28.62 -3.06
CA LEU A 199 -7.61 -27.98 -4.12
C LEU A 199 -7.05 -29.02 -5.10
N SER A 200 -7.09 -28.73 -6.41
CA SER A 200 -6.46 -29.57 -7.44
C SER A 200 -4.98 -29.23 -7.67
N ASP A 201 -4.59 -27.99 -7.37
CA ASP A 201 -3.24 -27.47 -7.58
C ASP A 201 -2.54 -27.09 -6.25
N LYS A 202 -1.30 -26.60 -6.34
CA LYS A 202 -0.46 -26.29 -5.15
C LYS A 202 -1.19 -25.32 -4.22
N PRO A 203 -1.29 -25.60 -2.91
CA PRO A 203 -1.99 -24.70 -1.98
C PRO A 203 -1.42 -23.28 -1.93
N ALA A 204 -0.11 -23.13 -2.21
CA ALA A 204 0.56 -21.83 -2.32
C ALA A 204 -0.08 -20.88 -3.36
N ASP A 205 -0.64 -21.42 -4.44
CA ASP A 205 -1.24 -20.65 -5.53
C ASP A 205 -2.67 -20.19 -5.21
N HIS A 206 -3.34 -20.91 -4.30
CA HIS A 206 -4.68 -20.61 -3.80
C HIS A 206 -4.67 -19.79 -2.50
N LEU A 207 -3.55 -19.79 -1.75
CA LEU A 207 -3.32 -18.89 -0.64
C LEU A 207 -3.17 -17.44 -1.16
N SER A 208 -4.31 -16.79 -1.31
CA SER A 208 -4.53 -15.36 -1.57
C SER A 208 -3.30 -14.55 -2.03
N LYS A 209 -3.23 -14.31 -3.34
CA LYS A 209 -2.52 -13.14 -3.91
C LYS A 209 -3.17 -11.80 -3.52
N LYS A 210 -4.33 -11.82 -2.87
CA LYS A 210 -5.07 -10.62 -2.50
C LYS A 210 -4.50 -10.05 -1.20
N ILE A 211 -4.18 -8.76 -1.28
CA ILE A 211 -4.06 -7.84 -0.14
C ILE A 211 -5.16 -8.21 0.86
N ILE A 212 -4.82 -8.36 2.14
CA ILE A 212 -5.78 -8.67 3.20
C ILE A 212 -6.82 -7.54 3.22
N VAL A 213 -7.92 -7.74 2.50
CA VAL A 213 -9.13 -6.92 2.62
C VAL A 213 -10.04 -7.69 3.56
N GLY A 214 -10.58 -7.00 4.56
CA GLY A 214 -11.10 -7.58 5.81
C GLY A 214 -12.07 -8.75 5.68
N VAL A 215 -12.31 -9.43 6.80
CA VAL A 215 -13.13 -10.65 6.95
C VAL A 215 -14.44 -10.61 6.13
N TRP A 216 -15.12 -9.47 6.09
CA TRP A 216 -16.36 -9.27 5.34
C TRP A 216 -16.23 -9.39 3.82
N ASN A 217 -15.10 -9.00 3.21
CA ASN A 217 -14.88 -9.19 1.78
C ASN A 217 -14.62 -10.64 1.41
N ASN A 218 -14.06 -11.43 2.34
CA ASN A 218 -13.91 -12.87 2.15
C ASN A 218 -15.26 -13.58 2.28
N ILE A 219 -16.10 -13.17 3.24
CA ILE A 219 -17.47 -13.69 3.39
C ILE A 219 -18.32 -13.31 2.17
N ALA A 220 -18.26 -12.06 1.71
CA ALA A 220 -18.97 -11.59 0.52
C ALA A 220 -18.46 -12.27 -0.75
N GLY A 221 -17.15 -12.55 -0.85
CA GLY A 221 -16.56 -13.31 -1.94
C GLY A 221 -16.99 -14.78 -1.97
N ALA A 222 -17.31 -15.37 -0.82
CA ALA A 222 -17.83 -16.73 -0.70
C ALA A 222 -19.34 -16.85 -1.02
N LYS A 223 -20.02 -15.73 -1.31
CA LYS A 223 -21.46 -15.69 -1.60
C LYS A 223 -21.87 -16.69 -2.68
N LEU A 224 -21.14 -16.72 -3.80
CA LEU A 224 -21.45 -17.62 -4.92
C LEU A 224 -21.31 -19.11 -4.54
N ASP A 225 -20.36 -19.44 -3.68
CA ASP A 225 -20.13 -20.83 -3.24
C ASP A 225 -21.17 -21.29 -2.22
N ILE A 226 -21.69 -20.35 -1.40
CA ILE A 226 -22.78 -20.59 -0.45
C ILE A 226 -24.12 -20.75 -1.19
N GLU A 227 -24.38 -19.90 -2.20
CA GLU A 227 -25.59 -19.97 -3.03
C GLU A 227 -25.66 -21.27 -3.84
N LYS A 228 -24.53 -21.74 -4.40
CA LYS A 228 -24.43 -23.05 -5.07
C LYS A 228 -24.80 -24.23 -4.16
N LYS A 229 -24.67 -24.08 -2.85
CA LYS A 229 -25.00 -25.11 -1.85
C LYS A 229 -26.43 -24.96 -1.30
N GLY A 230 -27.30 -24.23 -2.00
CA GLY A 230 -28.72 -24.10 -1.67
C GLY A 230 -29.01 -23.10 -0.54
N VAL A 231 -28.01 -22.36 -0.07
CA VAL A 231 -28.18 -21.36 0.99
C VAL A 231 -28.34 -19.98 0.35
N GLN A 232 -29.57 -19.45 0.37
CA GLN A 232 -29.86 -18.13 -0.17
C GLN A 232 -29.32 -17.03 0.75
N PHE A 233 -28.08 -16.61 0.47
CA PHE A 233 -27.29 -15.68 1.30
C PHE A 233 -28.02 -14.37 1.60
N ASN A 234 -28.73 -13.79 0.63
CA ASN A 234 -29.41 -12.50 0.80
C ASN A 234 -30.66 -12.59 1.70
N ILE A 235 -31.24 -13.78 1.90
CA ILE A 235 -32.33 -13.97 2.86
C ILE A 235 -31.79 -14.01 4.30
N ILE A 236 -30.56 -14.49 4.46
CA ILE A 236 -29.94 -14.72 5.77
C ILE A 236 -29.31 -13.44 6.33
N ILE A 237 -28.75 -12.60 5.46
CA ILE A 237 -28.13 -11.33 5.83
C ILE A 237 -28.92 -10.21 5.18
N GLN A 238 -29.73 -9.54 5.98
CA GLN A 238 -30.57 -8.43 5.53
C GLN A 238 -30.12 -7.13 6.18
N LYS A 239 -30.20 -6.03 5.44
CA LYS A 239 -29.76 -4.73 5.95
C LYS A 239 -30.92 -3.98 6.59
N SER A 240 -30.79 -3.67 7.88
CA SER A 240 -31.68 -2.76 8.60
C SER A 240 -31.33 -1.34 8.22
N VAL A 241 -32.13 -0.77 7.33
CA VAL A 241 -32.00 0.62 6.91
C VAL A 241 -32.58 1.51 8.00
N SER A 242 -31.76 2.41 8.55
CA SER A 242 -32.18 3.39 9.56
C SER A 242 -31.84 4.82 9.11
N SER A 243 -30.57 5.06 8.82
CA SER A 243 -30.05 6.34 8.31
C SER A 243 -29.96 6.42 6.80
N GLY A 244 -29.98 5.27 6.11
CA GLY A 244 -29.86 5.10 4.66
C GLY A 244 -28.57 5.64 4.01
N THR A 245 -27.58 6.12 4.77
CA THR A 245 -26.37 6.76 4.21
C THR A 245 -25.51 5.80 3.39
N ASP A 246 -25.54 4.51 3.74
CA ASP A 246 -24.70 3.47 3.12
C ASP A 246 -25.52 2.46 2.30
N THR A 247 -26.80 2.73 2.04
CA THR A 247 -27.73 1.78 1.39
C THR A 247 -28.11 2.28 0.00
N LEU A 248 -28.02 1.47 -1.03
CA LEU A 248 -28.55 1.81 -2.36
C LEU A 248 -30.08 1.64 -2.35
N PHE A 249 -30.78 2.76 -2.51
CA PHE A 249 -32.24 2.84 -2.39
C PHE A 249 -32.98 1.79 -3.22
N TRP A 250 -32.62 1.65 -4.50
CA TRP A 250 -33.30 0.74 -5.42
C TRP A 250 -32.74 -0.68 -5.45
N GLN A 251 -31.47 -0.87 -5.10
CA GLN A 251 -30.72 -2.09 -5.42
C GLN A 251 -30.49 -3.02 -4.24
N ASP A 252 -30.40 -2.46 -3.03
CA ASP A 252 -30.18 -3.25 -1.82
C ASP A 252 -31.48 -3.96 -1.37
N GLU A 253 -31.33 -5.04 -0.62
CA GLU A 253 -32.45 -5.80 -0.06
C GLU A 253 -32.82 -5.27 1.33
N TRP A 254 -34.07 -4.83 1.47
CA TRP A 254 -34.61 -4.26 2.70
C TRP A 254 -35.31 -5.34 3.52
N ILE A 255 -35.21 -5.26 4.86
CA ILE A 255 -35.69 -6.29 5.82
C ILE A 255 -37.15 -6.72 5.62
N HIS A 256 -38.03 -5.85 5.09
CA HIS A 256 -39.45 -6.17 4.92
C HIS A 256 -40.00 -5.93 3.50
N GLY A 257 -39.18 -5.97 2.46
CA GLY A 257 -39.68 -5.62 1.12
C GLY A 257 -38.91 -6.08 -0.09
N GLY A 258 -37.82 -6.83 0.06
CA GLY A 258 -36.95 -7.15 -1.08
C GLY A 258 -36.34 -5.89 -1.67
N LYS A 259 -36.00 -5.90 -2.97
CA LYS A 259 -35.48 -4.72 -3.66
C LYS A 259 -36.63 -3.83 -4.10
N LEU A 260 -36.54 -2.54 -3.81
CA LEU A 260 -37.58 -1.58 -4.17
C LEU A 260 -37.81 -1.49 -5.70
N LYS A 261 -36.77 -1.75 -6.51
CA LYS A 261 -36.90 -1.73 -7.98
C LYS A 261 -37.82 -2.82 -8.52
N ASP A 262 -37.89 -3.95 -7.82
CA ASP A 262 -38.70 -5.10 -8.23
C ASP A 262 -40.16 -4.89 -7.78
N ARG A 263 -40.37 -4.17 -6.67
CA ARG A 263 -41.70 -3.85 -6.12
C ARG A 263 -42.37 -2.64 -6.77
N PHE A 264 -41.58 -1.65 -7.21
CA PHE A 264 -42.05 -0.43 -7.86
C PHE A 264 -41.34 -0.22 -9.21
N PRO A 265 -41.54 -1.10 -10.19
CA PRO A 265 -40.82 -1.05 -11.47
C PRO A 265 -41.16 0.21 -12.28
N GLY A 266 -42.38 0.75 -12.13
CA GLY A 266 -42.82 2.00 -12.75
C GLY A 266 -41.99 3.18 -12.26
N LEU A 267 -41.94 3.40 -10.94
CA LEU A 267 -41.08 4.42 -10.33
C LEU A 267 -39.59 4.20 -10.61
N TYR A 268 -39.12 2.94 -10.56
CA TYR A 268 -37.73 2.64 -10.90
C TYR A 268 -37.42 3.05 -12.32
N SER A 269 -38.30 2.83 -13.31
CA SER A 269 -38.06 3.16 -14.72
C SER A 269 -37.88 4.67 -14.96
N ILE A 270 -38.61 5.50 -14.22
CA ILE A 270 -38.63 6.97 -14.33
C ILE A 270 -37.43 7.62 -13.64
N GLU A 271 -36.85 6.97 -12.63
CA GLU A 271 -35.70 7.48 -11.90
C GLU A 271 -34.48 7.73 -12.82
N ARG A 272 -33.86 8.92 -12.74
CA ARG A 272 -32.67 9.22 -13.55
C ARG A 272 -31.40 8.61 -12.96
N LYS A 273 -31.31 8.51 -11.63
CA LYS A 273 -30.16 7.94 -10.94
C LYS A 273 -30.55 6.63 -10.25
N LYS A 274 -30.25 5.50 -10.89
CA LYS A 274 -30.61 4.17 -10.36
C LYS A 274 -29.78 3.74 -9.14
N ASP A 275 -28.61 4.35 -8.93
CA ASP A 275 -27.65 4.04 -7.86
C ASP A 275 -27.70 5.06 -6.70
N VAL A 276 -28.87 5.64 -6.42
CA VAL A 276 -29.02 6.63 -5.35
C VAL A 276 -28.87 5.98 -3.98
N LYS A 277 -28.07 6.61 -3.10
CA LYS A 277 -27.87 6.17 -1.72
C LYS A 277 -28.90 6.76 -0.75
N TRP A 278 -29.26 8.04 -0.89
CA TRP A 278 -30.13 8.71 0.09
C TRP A 278 -31.41 9.28 -0.50
N MET A 279 -32.47 9.27 0.30
CA MET A 279 -33.81 9.74 -0.12
C MET A 279 -33.85 11.22 -0.49
N LYS A 280 -32.92 12.06 -0.01
CA LYS A 280 -32.85 13.49 -0.42
C LYS A 280 -32.31 13.69 -1.84
N ASP A 281 -31.62 12.69 -2.39
CA ASP A 281 -31.11 12.70 -3.76
C ASP A 281 -32.11 12.10 -4.75
N PHE A 282 -33.28 11.66 -4.25
CA PHE A 282 -34.39 11.13 -5.03
C PHE A 282 -35.08 12.25 -5.81
N ASN A 283 -35.08 12.15 -7.15
CA ASN A 283 -35.62 13.20 -8.01
C ASN A 283 -36.49 12.60 -9.12
N LEU A 284 -37.80 12.53 -8.84
CA LEU A 284 -38.80 12.11 -9.81
C LEU A 284 -39.14 13.30 -10.73
N ALA A 285 -38.58 13.29 -11.94
CA ALA A 285 -39.01 14.22 -12.97
C ALA A 285 -40.44 13.86 -13.43
N GLY A 286 -41.44 14.65 -13.02
CA GLY A 286 -42.78 14.64 -13.61
C GLY A 286 -43.60 13.35 -13.41
N ALA A 287 -43.68 12.83 -12.19
CA ALA A 287 -44.42 11.59 -11.92
C ALA A 287 -45.94 11.77 -11.98
N GLY A 288 -46.56 11.21 -13.03
CA GLY A 288 -48.01 10.99 -13.15
C GLY A 288 -48.53 9.70 -12.47
N LEU A 289 -47.81 9.16 -11.49
CA LEU A 289 -48.15 7.91 -10.79
C LEU A 289 -48.34 8.18 -9.29
N SER A 290 -49.50 8.72 -8.94
CA SER A 290 -49.82 9.12 -7.54
C SER A 290 -49.90 7.93 -6.58
N LEU A 291 -50.32 6.76 -7.06
CA LEU A 291 -50.58 5.59 -6.20
C LEU A 291 -49.29 4.83 -5.80
N GLU A 292 -48.40 4.50 -6.75
CA GLU A 292 -47.12 3.85 -6.43
C GLU A 292 -46.25 4.75 -5.54
N LEU A 293 -46.29 6.07 -5.79
CA LEU A 293 -45.55 7.03 -4.98
C LEU A 293 -46.08 7.09 -3.55
N ALA A 294 -47.41 7.11 -3.36
CA ALA A 294 -48.01 7.06 -2.04
C ALA A 294 -47.67 5.76 -1.29
N GLN A 295 -47.67 4.62 -1.99
CA GLN A 295 -47.27 3.33 -1.42
C GLN A 295 -45.79 3.28 -1.06
N LEU A 296 -44.91 3.83 -1.90
CA LEU A 296 -43.47 3.94 -1.61
C LEU A 296 -43.23 4.83 -0.38
N ILE A 297 -43.90 5.98 -0.29
CA ILE A 297 -43.79 6.88 0.87
C ILE A 297 -44.24 6.18 2.15
N ALA A 298 -45.36 5.44 2.12
CA ALA A 298 -45.84 4.67 3.26
C ALA A 298 -44.84 3.58 3.69
N VAL A 299 -44.24 2.86 2.74
CA VAL A 299 -43.20 1.85 3.01
C VAL A 299 -41.98 2.50 3.63
N VAL A 300 -41.47 3.59 3.06
CA VAL A 300 -40.24 4.24 3.54
C VAL A 300 -40.44 4.94 4.88
N ALA A 301 -41.61 5.50 5.14
CA ALA A 301 -41.95 6.12 6.43
C ALA A 301 -41.86 5.14 7.61
N LEU A 302 -42.02 3.83 7.38
CA LEU A 302 -41.85 2.80 8.42
C LEU A 302 -40.39 2.54 8.80
N PHE A 303 -39.43 2.91 7.94
CA PHE A 303 -37.99 2.67 8.17
C PHE A 303 -37.22 3.91 8.63
N ILE A 304 -37.72 5.11 8.33
CA ILE A 304 -37.10 6.38 8.74
C ILE A 304 -37.54 6.70 10.17
N THR A 305 -36.87 6.13 11.16
CA THR A 305 -37.17 6.43 12.57
C THR A 305 -35.97 6.77 13.44
N GLY A 306 -34.75 6.96 12.91
CA GLY A 306 -33.63 7.34 13.78
C GLY A 306 -32.35 7.86 13.15
N VAL A 307 -31.56 8.53 14.00
CA VAL A 307 -30.20 9.08 13.75
C VAL A 307 -29.12 7.98 13.73
N ALA A 308 -29.50 6.71 13.95
CA ALA A 308 -28.56 5.58 14.04
C ALA A 308 -28.10 5.10 12.66
N SER A 309 -26.84 4.68 12.56
CA SER A 309 -26.24 4.13 11.34
C SER A 309 -26.91 2.82 10.90
N ASP A 310 -26.95 2.57 9.60
CA ASP A 310 -27.49 1.32 9.05
C ASP A 310 -26.75 0.11 9.63
N SER A 311 -27.49 -0.96 9.94
CA SER A 311 -26.94 -2.16 10.56
C SER A 311 -27.32 -3.42 9.79
N TRP A 312 -26.45 -4.42 9.78
CA TRP A 312 -26.76 -5.72 9.19
C TRP A 312 -27.38 -6.62 10.26
N LYS A 313 -28.53 -7.22 9.93
CA LYS A 313 -29.20 -8.19 10.79
C LYS A 313 -29.11 -9.58 10.18
N PHE A 314 -28.88 -10.54 11.05
CA PHE A 314 -28.75 -11.94 10.71
C PHE A 314 -30.05 -12.69 11.01
N GLY A 315 -30.71 -13.21 9.98
CA GLY A 315 -32.04 -13.82 10.06
C GLY A 315 -32.08 -15.28 10.53
N LEU A 316 -30.97 -15.85 11.02
CA LEU A 316 -30.93 -17.25 11.49
C LEU A 316 -31.29 -17.42 12.97
N ASP A 317 -31.28 -16.34 13.75
CA ASP A 317 -31.69 -16.35 15.16
C ASP A 317 -32.51 -15.10 15.50
N SER A 318 -33.21 -15.15 16.63
CA SER A 318 -34.00 -14.02 17.14
C SER A 318 -33.13 -12.86 17.66
N SER A 319 -31.82 -13.06 17.78
CA SER A 319 -30.89 -12.02 18.26
C SER A 319 -30.51 -11.03 17.16
N GLY A 320 -30.59 -11.45 15.89
CA GLY A 320 -30.19 -10.61 14.75
C GLY A 320 -28.68 -10.44 14.62
N ILE A 321 -27.87 -11.14 15.43
CA ILE A 321 -26.41 -11.04 15.47
C ILE A 321 -25.80 -12.26 14.79
N PHE A 322 -24.77 -12.05 13.97
CA PHE A 322 -24.05 -13.16 13.38
C PHE A 322 -23.33 -13.97 14.47
N THR A 323 -23.66 -15.26 14.58
CA THR A 323 -22.89 -16.22 15.37
C THR A 323 -22.47 -17.40 14.51
N THR A 324 -21.21 -17.83 14.67
CA THR A 324 -20.68 -19.01 13.98
C THR A 324 -21.50 -20.26 14.29
N ARG A 325 -22.02 -20.37 15.52
CA ARG A 325 -22.91 -21.44 15.97
C ARG A 325 -24.22 -21.50 15.16
N ALA A 326 -24.94 -20.38 15.02
CA ALA A 326 -26.20 -20.35 14.29
C ALA A 326 -26.01 -20.66 12.80
N MET A 327 -24.92 -20.14 12.20
CA MET A 327 -24.60 -20.45 10.81
C MET A 327 -24.25 -21.93 10.62
N CYS A 328 -23.41 -22.51 11.49
CA CYS A 328 -23.07 -23.93 11.42
C CYS A 328 -24.32 -24.81 11.58
N ALA A 329 -25.21 -24.52 12.53
CA ALA A 329 -26.45 -25.27 12.72
C ALA A 329 -27.34 -25.27 11.47
N LYS A 330 -27.49 -24.11 10.81
CA LYS A 330 -28.26 -24.00 9.57
C LYS A 330 -27.59 -24.72 8.39
N MET A 331 -26.26 -24.68 8.33
CA MET A 331 -25.50 -25.38 7.29
C MET A 331 -25.59 -26.91 7.47
N VAL A 332 -25.49 -27.42 8.71
CA VAL A 332 -25.70 -28.84 9.04
C VAL A 332 -27.12 -29.29 8.69
N GLY A 333 -28.14 -28.47 9.00
CA GLY A 333 -29.53 -28.75 8.64
C GLY A 333 -29.83 -28.81 7.12
N ASN A 334 -28.94 -28.26 6.28
CA ASN A 334 -29.00 -28.38 4.81
C ASN A 334 -28.10 -29.53 4.28
N ASN A 335 -27.82 -30.53 5.11
CA ASN A 335 -26.93 -31.66 4.78
C ASN A 335 -25.49 -31.26 4.39
N MET A 336 -24.98 -30.11 4.87
CA MET A 336 -23.55 -29.83 4.78
C MET A 336 -22.82 -30.47 5.95
N SER A 337 -22.10 -31.56 5.67
CA SER A 337 -21.20 -32.17 6.64
C SER A 337 -19.95 -31.30 6.81
N PHE A 338 -19.73 -30.79 8.01
CA PHE A 338 -18.42 -30.29 8.42
C PHE A 338 -17.66 -31.46 9.04
N SER A 339 -16.85 -32.15 8.24
CA SER A 339 -15.81 -33.01 8.80
C SER A 339 -14.79 -32.07 9.46
N LEU A 340 -14.75 -32.12 10.80
CA LEU A 340 -13.73 -31.44 11.60
C LEU A 340 -12.32 -31.89 11.22
#